data_AF-A0A1Y0MEX1-F1
#
_entry.id   AF-A0A1Y0MEX1-F1
#
_cell.length_a   1.000
_cell.length_b   1.000
_cell.length_c   1.000
_cell.angle_alpha   90.00
_cell.angle_beta   90.00
_cell.angle_gamma   90.00
#
_symmetry.space_group_name_H-M   'P 1'
#
loop_
_entity.id
_entity.type
_entity.pdbx_description
1 polymer ?
#
loop_
_entity_poly.entity_id
_entity_poly.type
_entity_poly.pdbx_seq_one_letter_code
_entity_poly.pdbx_strand_id
1 'polypeptide(L)' 'MTALGGIYGGYLHLHANYEFEVEMTPTASNWDLIIESFSGALPTLAPFSMIVLALIGYSYLILINQKQ' A
#
# COMPACT_ATOMS: atom_id res chain seq x y z
N MET A 1 -10.90 11.14 -13.07
CA MET A 1 -9.62 11.65 -12.51
C MET A 1 -9.17 10.88 -11.27
N THR A 2 -10.09 10.48 -10.37
CA THR A 2 -9.78 9.78 -9.10
C THR A 2 -9.12 8.40 -9.24
N ALA A 3 -9.58 7.54 -10.17
CA ALA A 3 -8.99 6.21 -10.36
C ALA A 3 -7.54 6.24 -10.87
N LEU A 4 -7.24 7.13 -11.82
CA LEU A 4 -5.88 7.33 -12.34
C LEU A 4 -4.94 7.86 -11.26
N GLY A 5 -5.42 8.77 -10.40
CA GLY A 5 -4.66 9.24 -9.23
C GLY A 5 -4.35 8.12 -8.24
N GLY A 6 -5.27 7.19 -8.02
CA GLY A 6 -5.05 6.01 -7.18
C GLY A 6 -3.98 5.06 -7.76
N ILE A 7 -4.04 4.78 -9.06
CA ILE A 7 -3.03 3.95 -9.75
C ILE A 7 -1.65 4.60 -9.69
N TYR A 8 -1.56 5.89 -10.00
CA TYR A 8 -0.31 6.64 -9.97
C TYR A 8 0.26 6.76 -8.54
N GLY A 9 -0.60 6.98 -7.55
CA GLY A 9 -0.20 6.96 -6.14
C GLY A 9 0.34 5.60 -5.69
N GLY A 10 -0.28 4.50 -6.11
CA GLY A 10 0.21 3.15 -5.84
C GLY A 10 1.58 2.88 -6.46
N TYR A 11 1.82 3.38 -7.69
CA TYR A 11 3.12 3.32 -8.33
C TYR A 11 4.19 4.09 -7.55
N LEU A 12 3.90 5.33 -7.14
CA LEU A 12 4.83 6.14 -6.34
C LEU A 12 5.15 5.48 -4.99
N HIS A 13 4.16 4.87 -4.33
CA HIS A 13 4.36 4.13 -3.10
C HIS A 13 5.29 2.93 -3.27
N LEU A 14 5.07 2.11 -4.33
CA LEU A 14 5.94 0.99 -4.63
C LEU A 14 7.37 1.43 -4.95
N HIS A 15 7.52 2.52 -5.69
CA HIS A 15 8.84 3.06 -6.03
C HIS A 15 9.59 3.54 -4.79
N ALA A 16 8.93 4.26 -3.88
CA ALA A 16 9.53 4.73 -2.64
C ALA A 16 9.88 3.56 -1.68
N ASN A 17 9.03 2.53 -1.60
CA ASN A 17 9.36 1.33 -0.81
C ASN A 17 10.60 0.62 -1.39
N TYR A 18 10.72 0.54 -2.71
CA TYR A 18 11.90 -0.07 -3.34
C TYR A 18 13.18 0.69 -3.01
N GLU A 19 13.16 2.03 -3.07
CA GLU A 19 14.30 2.86 -2.68
C GLU A 19 14.67 2.66 -1.21
N PHE A 20 13.67 2.57 -0.32
CA PHE A 20 13.88 2.30 1.10
C PHE A 20 14.54 0.93 1.34
N GLU A 21 14.07 -0.13 0.68
CA GLU A 21 14.63 -1.47 0.84
C GLU A 21 16.07 -1.57 0.31
N VAL A 22 16.40 -0.83 -0.75
CA VAL A 22 17.78 -0.69 -1.26
C VAL A 22 18.68 -0.04 -0.20
N GLU A 23 18.21 1.00 0.47
CA GLU A 23 18.96 1.67 1.55
C GLU A 23 19.15 0.76 2.77
N MET A 24 18.13 -0.03 3.11
CA MET A 24 18.15 -0.93 4.27
C MET A 24 19.00 -2.18 4.04
N THR A 25 18.95 -2.73 2.81
CA THR A 25 19.57 -4.02 2.46
C THR A 25 20.31 -3.93 1.11
N PRO A 26 21.43 -3.19 1.04
CA PRO A 26 22.13 -2.93 -0.23
C PRO A 26 22.75 -4.17 -0.90
N THR A 27 22.82 -5.29 -0.19
CA THR A 27 23.31 -6.58 -0.72
C THR A 27 22.21 -7.51 -1.21
N ALA A 28 20.93 -7.15 -1.02
CA ALA A 28 19.80 -7.95 -1.48
C ALA A 28 19.70 -7.97 -3.01
N SER A 29 19.13 -9.03 -3.56
CA SER A 29 18.91 -9.10 -5.00
C SER A 29 17.73 -8.20 -5.41
N ASN A 30 17.74 -7.70 -6.64
CA ASN A 30 16.65 -6.86 -7.16
C ASN A 30 15.28 -7.56 -7.06
N TRP A 31 15.24 -8.89 -7.15
CA TRP A 31 13.99 -9.64 -7.04
C TRP A 31 13.46 -9.67 -5.61
N ASP A 32 14.36 -9.83 -4.63
CA ASP A 32 14.01 -9.78 -3.21
C ASP A 32 13.51 -8.38 -2.84
N LEU A 33 14.20 -7.34 -3.32
CA LEU A 33 13.80 -5.94 -3.10
C LEU A 33 12.42 -5.63 -3.69
N ILE A 34 12.09 -6.14 -4.88
CA ILE A 34 10.77 -5.97 -5.50
C ILE A 34 9.69 -6.65 -4.64
N ILE A 35 9.93 -7.88 -4.18
CA ILE A 35 8.98 -8.61 -3.34
C ILE A 35 8.76 -7.85 -2.02
N GLU A 36 9.85 -7.43 -1.37
CA GLU A 36 9.79 -6.73 -0.10
C GLU A 36 9.12 -5.35 -0.23
N SER A 37 9.21 -4.71 -1.40
CA SER A 37 8.53 -3.45 -1.67
C SER A 37 6.99 -3.56 -1.60
N PHE A 38 6.43 -4.76 -1.80
CA PHE A 38 4.98 -5.01 -1.69
C PHE A 38 4.51 -5.19 -0.24
N SER A 39 5.36 -5.71 0.66
CA SER A 39 5.08 -5.82 2.09
C SER A 39 5.36 -4.49 2.81
N GLY A 40 6.48 -3.84 2.47
CA GLY A 40 7.02 -2.68 3.17
C GLY A 40 7.39 -2.99 4.62
N ALA A 41 8.28 -2.19 5.21
CA ALA A 41 8.68 -2.35 6.61
C ALA A 41 7.54 -2.14 7.63
N LEU A 42 6.45 -1.46 7.25
CA LEU A 42 5.24 -1.27 8.09
C LEU A 42 3.98 -1.60 7.28
N PRO A 43 2.99 -2.33 7.84
CA PRO A 43 1.77 -2.72 7.13
C PRO A 43 0.96 -1.54 6.56
N THR A 44 1.04 -0.36 7.17
CA THR A 44 0.40 0.88 6.70
C THR A 44 1.18 1.58 5.58
N LEU A 45 2.44 1.22 5.36
CA LEU A 45 3.27 1.66 4.24
C LEU A 45 3.17 0.71 3.04
N ALA A 46 2.56 -0.47 3.23
CA ALA A 46 2.26 -1.38 2.13
C ALA A 46 1.29 -0.69 1.14
N PRO A 47 1.56 -0.74 -0.17
CA PRO A 47 0.78 0.00 -1.18
C PRO A 47 -0.71 -0.36 -1.21
N PHE A 48 -1.09 -1.55 -0.76
CA PHE A 48 -2.48 -2.01 -0.74
C PHE A 48 -3.23 -1.74 0.57
N SER A 49 -2.55 -1.24 1.60
CA SER A 49 -3.16 -0.95 2.91
C SER A 49 -4.32 0.04 2.83
N MET A 50 -4.22 1.02 1.92
CA MET A 50 -5.28 2.00 1.65
C MET A 50 -6.58 1.36 1.15
N ILE A 51 -6.50 0.29 0.37
CA ILE A 51 -7.69 -0.44 -0.11
C ILE A 51 -8.36 -1.15 1.06
N VAL A 52 -7.59 -1.81 1.92
CA VAL A 52 -8.11 -2.48 3.12
C VAL A 52 -8.77 -1.48 4.05
N LEU A 53 -8.13 -0.33 4.31
CA LEU A 53 -8.70 0.73 5.14
C LEU A 53 -9.99 1.31 4.54
N ALA A 54 -10.03 1.51 3.22
CA ALA A 54 -11.24 1.97 2.53
C ALA A 54 -12.38 0.96 2.66
N LEU A 55 -12.11 -0.34 2.50
CA LEU A 55 -13.10 -1.41 2.65
C LEU A 55 -13.62 -1.49 4.09
N ILE A 56 -12.75 -1.35 5.10
CA ILE A 56 -13.15 -1.30 6.51
C ILE A 56 -14.05 -0.10 6.77
N GLY A 57 -13.66 1.09 6.33
CA GLY A 57 -14.46 2.32 6.48
C GLY A 57 -15.81 2.22 5.79
N TYR A 58 -15.85 1.65 4.58
CA TYR A 58 -17.09 1.43 3.83
C TYR A 58 -18.00 0.41 4.51
N SER A 59 -17.44 -0.71 4.99
CA SER A 59 -18.18 -1.72 5.73
C SER A 59 -18.78 -1.15 7.02
N TYR A 60 -18.02 -0.30 7.73
CA TYR A 60 -18.50 0.41 8.91
C TYR A 60 -19.70 1.32 8.57
N LEU A 61 -19.63 2.08 7.47
CA LEU A 61 -20.76 2.92 7.02
C LEU A 61 -22.01 2.08 6.72
N ILE A 62 -21.88 0.93 6.09
CA ILE A 62 -23.03 0.03 5.84
C ILE A 62 -23.66 -0.40 7.15
N LEU A 63 -22.85 -0.87 8.11
CA LEU A 63 -23.33 -1.40 9.38
C LEU A 63 -24.07 -0.36 10.23
N ILE A 64 -23.61 0.90 10.24
CA ILE A 64 -24.29 1.95 11.00
C ILE A 64 -25.56 2.44 10.32
N ASN A 65 -25.60 2.49 8.99
CA ASN A 65 -26.79 2.91 8.25
C ASN A 65 -27.89 1.84 8.25
N GLN A 66 -27.54 0.55 8.39
CA GLN A 66 -28.53 -0.53 8.56
C GLN A 66 -29.16 -0.58 9.96
N LYS A 67 -28.55 0.09 10.95
CA LYS A 67 -29.07 0.16 12.33
C LYS A 67 -29.99 1.38 12.58
N GLN A 68 -30.13 2.29 11.61
CA GLN A 68 -31.10 3.39 11.62
C GLN A 68 -32.40 2.96 10.95
#